data_AF-A0A7W6NMR5-F1
#
_entry.id   AF-A0A7W6NMR5-F1
#
_cell.length_a   1.000
_cell.length_b   1.000
_cell.length_c   1.000
_cell.angle_alpha   90.00
_cell.angle_beta   90.00
_cell.angle_gamma   90.00
#
_symmetry.space_group_name_H-M   'P 1'
#
loop_
_entity.id
_entity.type
_entity.pdbx_description
1 polymer ?
#
loop_
_entity_poly.entity_id
_entity_poly.type
_entity_poly.pdbx_seq_one_letter_code
_entity_poly.pdbx_strand_id
1 'polypeptide(L)'
;MGGFSLSDLETIVARRAAAAPDESWTARLVAAGQGKAAKKLGEEAVEAVMAAVTHDRENLIYESADLLFHLLVVLKIADIPLEEVMAELERRTRQSGLAEKASRKDP
;
A
#
# COMPACT_ATOMS: atom_id res chain seq x y z
N MET A 1 7.26 -18.66 13.34
CA MET A 1 6.71 -18.70 11.98
C MET A 1 6.60 -17.27 11.50
N GLY A 2 7.39 -16.87 10.49
CA GLY A 2 7.20 -15.57 9.86
C GLY A 2 5.91 -15.61 9.04
N GLY A 3 4.96 -14.74 9.37
CA GLY A 3 3.74 -14.58 8.57
C GLY A 3 4.05 -13.89 7.24
N PHE A 4 3.07 -13.87 6.35
CA PHE A 4 3.12 -13.08 5.12
C PHE A 4 3.33 -11.58 5.44
N SER A 5 4.25 -10.94 4.73
CA SER A 5 4.65 -9.55 4.95
C SER A 5 4.45 -8.67 3.70
N LEU A 6 4.52 -7.35 3.87
CA LEU A 6 4.51 -6.41 2.74
C LEU A 6 5.75 -6.58 1.84
N SER A 7 6.90 -6.99 2.39
CA SER A 7 8.10 -7.31 1.60
C SER A 7 7.88 -8.55 0.71
N ASP A 8 7.14 -9.55 1.20
CA ASP A 8 6.75 -10.70 0.38
C ASP A 8 5.82 -10.26 -0.75
N LEU A 9 4.85 -9.37 -0.44
CA LEU A 9 3.95 -8.81 -1.44
C LEU A 9 4.68 -7.98 -2.51
N GLU A 10 5.63 -7.13 -2.10
CA GLU A 10 6.49 -6.36 -3.02
C GLU A 10 7.26 -7.29 -3.96
N THR A 11 7.86 -8.35 -3.44
CA THR A 11 8.58 -9.36 -4.23
C THR A 11 7.65 -10.01 -5.26
N ILE A 12 6.44 -10.37 -4.85
CA ILE A 12 5.42 -10.94 -5.74
C ILE A 12 5.00 -9.94 -6.83
N VAL A 13 4.78 -8.67 -6.48
CA VAL A 13 4.43 -7.60 -7.42
C VAL A 13 5.55 -7.40 -8.43
N ALA A 14 6.80 -7.29 -7.99
CA ALA A 14 7.96 -7.15 -8.86
C ALA A 14 8.10 -8.32 -9.83
N ARG A 15 7.96 -9.57 -9.34
CA ARG A 15 7.98 -10.77 -10.18
C ARG A 15 6.85 -10.77 -11.21
N ARG A 16 5.63 -10.45 -10.80
CA ARG A 16 4.45 -10.44 -11.67
C ARG A 16 4.45 -9.28 -12.66
N ALA A 17 5.12 -8.18 -12.35
CA ALA A 17 5.29 -7.03 -13.24
C ALA A 17 6.25 -7.33 -14.41
N ALA A 18 7.19 -8.26 -14.22
CA ALA A 18 8.16 -8.67 -15.24
C ALA A 18 7.64 -9.73 -16.22
N ALA A 19 6.45 -10.31 -15.96
CA ALA A 19 5.81 -11.26 -16.86
C ALA A 19 5.22 -10.55 -18.09
N ALA A 20 4.82 -11.33 -19.11
CA ALA A 20 4.13 -10.75 -20.26
C ALA A 20 2.75 -10.19 -19.83
N PRO A 21 2.27 -9.07 -20.42
CA PRO A 21 0.99 -8.47 -20.04
C PRO A 21 -0.22 -9.41 -20.22
N ASP A 22 -0.20 -10.34 -21.16
CA ASP A 22 -1.27 -11.34 -21.34
C ASP A 22 -1.27 -12.44 -20.26
N GLU A 23 -0.18 -12.60 -19.52
CA GLU A 23 -0.01 -13.64 -18.50
C GLU A 23 -0.27 -13.16 -17.07
N SER A 24 -0.27 -11.84 -16.83
CA SER A 24 -0.32 -11.27 -15.48
C SER A 24 -1.12 -9.97 -15.42
N TRP A 25 -2.13 -9.93 -14.54
CA TRP A 25 -2.87 -8.70 -14.24
C TRP A 25 -1.94 -7.55 -13.80
N THR A 26 -0.94 -7.84 -12.99
CA THR A 26 0.06 -6.85 -12.55
C THR A 26 0.84 -6.31 -13.76
N ALA A 27 1.28 -7.17 -14.67
CA ALA A 27 1.98 -6.75 -15.88
C ALA A 27 1.10 -5.86 -16.78
N ARG A 28 -0.21 -6.13 -16.86
CA ARG A 28 -1.17 -5.26 -17.57
C ARG A 28 -1.26 -3.88 -16.97
N LEU A 29 -1.34 -3.79 -15.64
CA LEU A 29 -1.41 -2.49 -14.95
C LEU A 29 -0.12 -1.70 -15.12
N VAL A 30 1.03 -2.36 -15.02
CA VAL A 30 2.34 -1.74 -15.26
C VAL A 30 2.44 -1.25 -16.70
N ALA A 31 2.08 -2.08 -17.68
CA ALA A 31 2.07 -1.70 -19.09
C ALA A 31 1.07 -0.58 -19.40
N ALA A 32 -0.06 -0.51 -18.69
CA ALA A 32 -1.04 0.57 -18.80
C ALA A 32 -0.59 1.89 -18.13
N GLY A 33 0.49 1.85 -17.36
CA GLY A 33 1.14 3.02 -16.77
C GLY A 33 0.47 3.60 -15.52
N GLN A 34 1.12 4.64 -14.99
CA GLN A 34 0.83 5.21 -13.67
C GLN A 34 -0.63 5.66 -13.51
N GLY A 35 -1.21 6.29 -14.53
CA GLY A 35 -2.59 6.80 -14.45
C GLY A 35 -3.63 5.70 -14.26
N LYS A 36 -3.47 4.55 -14.93
CA LYS A 36 -4.39 3.42 -14.78
C LYS A 36 -4.23 2.75 -13.42
N ALA A 37 -3.00 2.56 -12.96
CA ALA A 37 -2.71 1.98 -11.65
C ALA A 37 -3.22 2.87 -10.50
N ALA A 38 -2.96 4.18 -10.56
CA ALA A 38 -3.42 5.15 -9.57
C ALA A 38 -4.95 5.27 -9.53
N LYS A 39 -5.62 5.16 -10.69
CA LYS A 39 -7.09 5.09 -10.73
C LYS A 39 -7.61 3.88 -9.95
N LYS A 40 -7.02 2.70 -10.15
CA LYS A 40 -7.45 1.49 -9.45
C LYS A 40 -7.18 1.59 -7.95
N LEU A 41 -6.01 2.10 -7.55
CA LEU A 41 -5.72 2.44 -6.14
C LEU A 41 -6.80 3.35 -5.52
N GLY A 42 -7.25 4.37 -6.26
CA GLY A 42 -8.31 5.27 -5.82
C GLY A 42 -9.68 4.59 -5.68
N GLU A 43 -10.01 3.63 -6.57
CA GLU A 43 -11.21 2.80 -6.46
C GLU A 43 -11.19 2.00 -5.15
N GLU A 44 -10.10 1.26 -4.87
CA GLU A 44 -9.96 0.46 -3.64
C GLU A 44 -10.03 1.31 -2.38
N ALA A 45 -9.45 2.53 -2.42
CA ALA A 45 -9.49 3.45 -1.29
C ALA A 45 -10.93 3.86 -0.94
N VAL A 46 -11.74 4.13 -1.96
CA VAL A 46 -13.15 4.46 -1.77
C VAL A 46 -13.92 3.22 -1.28
N GLU A 47 -13.66 2.05 -1.83
CA GLU A 47 -14.32 0.79 -1.43
C GLU A 47 -13.98 0.42 0.03
N ALA A 48 -12.72 0.57 0.46
CA ALA A 48 -12.32 0.38 1.85
C ALA A 48 -12.98 1.37 2.80
N VAL A 49 -13.08 2.65 2.42
CA VAL A 49 -13.82 3.66 3.20
C VAL A 49 -15.29 3.28 3.30
N MET A 50 -15.91 2.86 2.20
CA MET A 50 -17.31 2.44 2.18
C MET A 50 -17.55 1.24 3.10
N ALA A 51 -16.69 0.22 3.03
CA ALA A 51 -16.77 -0.95 3.92
C ALA A 51 -16.63 -0.57 5.41
N ALA A 52 -15.76 0.38 5.72
CA ALA A 52 -15.59 0.87 7.09
C ALA A 52 -16.85 1.59 7.61
N VAL A 53 -17.46 2.47 6.80
CA VAL A 53 -18.64 3.24 7.23
C VAL A 53 -19.91 2.39 7.30
N THR A 54 -20.00 1.31 6.52
CA THR A 54 -21.10 0.35 6.60
C THR A 54 -20.89 -0.75 7.65
N HIS A 55 -19.76 -0.72 8.37
CA HIS A 55 -19.36 -1.75 9.32
C HIS A 55 -19.26 -3.16 8.71
N ASP A 56 -18.95 -3.24 7.42
CA ASP A 56 -18.71 -4.51 6.73
C ASP A 56 -17.27 -4.97 6.97
N ARG A 57 -17.10 -5.80 8.01
CA ARG A 57 -15.79 -6.30 8.42
C ARG A 57 -15.12 -7.14 7.34
N GLU A 58 -15.87 -7.99 6.65
CA GLU A 58 -15.29 -8.86 5.63
C GLU A 58 -14.81 -8.03 4.46
N ASN A 59 -15.66 -7.14 3.94
CA ASN A 59 -15.27 -6.29 2.82
C ASN A 59 -14.12 -5.36 3.21
N LEU A 60 -14.11 -4.81 4.43
CA LEU A 60 -13.00 -3.96 4.88
C LEU A 60 -11.65 -4.70 4.85
N ILE A 61 -11.62 -6.00 5.18
CA ILE A 61 -10.41 -6.81 5.06
C ILE A 61 -10.01 -6.98 3.60
N TYR A 62 -10.96 -7.30 2.72
CA TYR A 62 -10.72 -7.48 1.29
C TYR A 62 -10.19 -6.20 0.63
N GLU A 63 -10.91 -5.08 0.77
CA GLU A 63 -10.53 -3.82 0.11
C GLU A 63 -9.24 -3.24 0.70
N SER A 64 -8.96 -3.47 1.99
CA SER A 64 -7.66 -3.07 2.57
C SER A 64 -6.50 -3.87 1.98
N ALA A 65 -6.70 -5.15 1.68
CA ALA A 65 -5.69 -5.98 1.03
C ALA A 65 -5.46 -5.52 -0.42
N ASP A 66 -6.53 -5.24 -1.17
CA ASP A 66 -6.44 -4.75 -2.54
C ASP A 66 -5.84 -3.35 -2.61
N LEU A 67 -6.17 -2.46 -1.66
CA LEU A 67 -5.55 -1.15 -1.50
C LEU A 67 -4.03 -1.26 -1.33
N LEU A 68 -3.56 -2.14 -0.44
CA LEU A 68 -2.13 -2.36 -0.21
C LEU A 68 -1.45 -2.94 -1.47
N PHE A 69 -2.07 -3.91 -2.14
CA PHE A 69 -1.56 -4.45 -3.39
C PHE A 69 -1.44 -3.38 -4.47
N HIS A 70 -2.49 -2.60 -4.70
CA HIS A 70 -2.51 -1.55 -5.71
C HIS A 70 -1.54 -0.41 -5.37
N LEU A 71 -1.31 -0.13 -4.09
CA LEU A 71 -0.26 0.81 -3.66
C LEU A 71 1.11 0.32 -4.10
N LEU A 72 1.46 -0.95 -3.86
CA LEU A 72 2.75 -1.50 -4.29
C LEU A 72 2.91 -1.52 -5.81
N VAL A 73 1.84 -1.71 -6.58
CA VAL A 73 1.88 -1.58 -8.05
C VAL A 73 2.20 -0.14 -8.46
N VAL A 74 1.56 0.85 -7.84
CA VAL A 74 1.82 2.28 -8.09
C VAL A 74 3.27 2.65 -7.74
N LEU A 75 3.78 2.18 -6.59
CA LEU A 75 5.17 2.39 -6.18
C LEU A 75 6.14 1.74 -7.17
N LYS A 76 5.84 0.52 -7.63
CA LYS A 76 6.67 -0.19 -8.61
C LYS A 76 6.79 0.56 -9.94
N ILE A 77 5.70 1.16 -10.44
CA ILE A 77 5.71 1.96 -11.67
C ILE A 77 6.49 3.28 -11.46
N ALA A 78 6.39 3.86 -10.27
CA ALA A 78 7.10 5.07 -9.89
C ALA A 78 8.59 4.86 -9.55
N ASP A 79 9.07 3.61 -9.56
CA ASP A 79 10.41 3.20 -9.13
C ASP A 79 10.74 3.62 -7.69
N ILE A 80 9.75 3.54 -6.80
CA ILE A 80 9.89 3.80 -5.37
C ILE A 80 9.87 2.46 -4.64
N PRO A 81 10.96 2.06 -3.94
CA PRO A 81 10.97 0.83 -3.18
C PRO A 81 10.14 0.96 -1.89
N LEU A 82 9.50 -0.14 -1.46
CA LEU A 82 8.71 -0.18 -0.23
C LEU A 82 9.53 0.24 0.99
N GLU A 83 10.83 -0.04 1.00
CA GLU A 83 11.73 0.34 2.10
C GLU A 83 11.73 1.84 2.38
N GLU A 84 11.62 2.68 1.34
CA GLU A 84 11.55 4.14 1.51
C GLU A 84 10.23 4.57 2.18
N VAL A 85 9.12 3.93 1.81
CA VAL A 85 7.82 4.15 2.46
C VAL A 85 7.84 3.69 3.91
N MET A 86 8.43 2.53 4.19
CA MET A 86 8.57 2.00 5.54
C MET A 86 9.47 2.88 6.41
N ALA A 87 10.58 3.40 5.87
CA ALA A 87 11.45 4.34 6.54
C ALA A 87 10.71 5.64 6.90
N GLU A 88 9.86 6.15 6.02
CA GLU A 88 9.01 7.31 6.31
C GLU A 88 7.97 7.03 7.39
N LEU A 89 7.31 5.86 7.36
CA LEU A 89 6.38 5.44 8.41
C LEU A 89 7.09 5.34 9.78
N GLU A 90 8.28 4.77 9.80
CA GLU A 90 9.10 4.65 11.01
C GLU A 90 9.51 6.04 11.54
N ARG A 91 9.93 6.95 10.65
CA ARG A 91 10.25 8.35 10.99
C ARG A 91 9.05 9.05 11.63
N ARG A 92 7.84 8.92 11.06
CA ARG A 92 6.60 9.52 11.61
C ARG A 92 6.24 8.95 12.98
N THR A 93 6.37 7.64 13.14
CA THR A 93 6.01 6.94 14.39
C THR A 93 6.96 7.30 15.54
N ARG A 94 8.25 7.51 15.25
CA ARG A 94 9.21 8.00 16.25
C ARG A 94 8.93 9.43 16.70
N GLN A 95 8.45 10.29 15.80
CA GLN A 95 8.14 11.69 16.10
C GLN A 95 6.88 11.85 16.96
N SER A 96 5.86 11.01 16.75
CA SER A 96 4.57 11.13 17.46
C SER A 96 4.56 10.60 18.91
N GLY A 97 5.56 9.82 19.33
CA GLY A 97 5.55 9.20 20.67
C GLY A 97 6.29 9.95 21.79
N LEU A 98 7.34 10.70 21.45
CA LEU A 98 8.31 11.23 22.44
C LEU A 98 8.51 12.75 22.36
N ALA A 99 8.44 13.35 21.17
CA ALA A 99 8.61 14.80 20.99
C ALA A 99 7.40 15.61 21.53
N GLU A 100 6.20 15.02 21.48
CA GLU A 100 4.98 15.65 21.98
C GLU A 100 4.86 15.59 23.52
N LYS A 101 5.43 14.55 24.15
CA LYS A 101 5.55 14.46 25.62
C LYS A 101 6.66 15.34 26.19
N ALA A 102 7.75 15.55 25.46
CA ALA A 102 8.86 16.42 25.88
C ALA A 102 8.59 17.92 25.66
N SER A 103 7.66 18.27 24.74
CA SER A 103 7.23 19.66 24.52
C SER A 103 6.12 20.13 25.46
N ARG A 104 5.46 19.21 26.18
CA ARG A 104 4.65 19.52 27.36
C ARG A 104 5.56 19.86 28.53
N LYS A 105 5.98 21.11 28.60
CA LYS A 105 6.21 21.76 29.90
C LYS A 105 4.82 22.04 30.48
N ASP A 106 4.36 21.22 31.41
CA ASP A 106 3.26 21.58 32.33
C ASP A 106 3.83 22.47 33.45
N PRO A 107 2.99 23.36 34.00
CA PRO A 107 2.83 24.78 33.69
C PRO A 107 3.93 25.72 34.23
#